data_AF-A0A840NEM3-F1
#
_entry.id   AF-A0A840NEM3-F1
#
_cell.length_a   1.000
_cell.length_b   1.000
_cell.length_c   1.000
_cell.angle_alpha   90.00
_cell.angle_beta   90.00
_cell.angle_gamma   90.00
#
_symmetry.space_group_name_H-M   'P 1'
#
loop_
_entity.id
_entity.type
_entity.pdbx_description
1 polymer ?
#
loop_
_entity_poly.entity_id
_entity_poly.type
_entity_poly.pdbx_seq_one_letter_code
_entity_poly.pdbx_strand_id
1 'polypeptide(L)'
;MVSSEVHPPAESWVEVPGVSDLAQGEIVTTRVAGEFIAVCNADGVVRAFRDECPQCALPIGGGRLLGELLWCAGCVEPFDVPAGGVGRKRARLRLTARSLTVSGGTARIALSA
;
A
#
# COMPACT_ATOMS: atom_id res chain seq x y z
N MET A 1 20.30 -9.95 25.33
CA MET A 1 19.77 -10.51 24.07
C MET A 1 19.08 -9.35 23.35
N VAL A 2 19.86 -8.52 22.66
CA VAL A 2 19.34 -7.38 21.89
C VAL A 2 19.15 -7.87 20.47
N SER A 3 17.89 -7.99 20.06
CA SER A 3 17.53 -8.42 18.71
C SER A 3 18.08 -7.42 17.70
N SER A 4 18.91 -7.92 16.79
CA SER A 4 19.34 -7.25 15.58
C SER A 4 18.12 -6.84 14.76
N GLU A 5 17.95 -5.55 14.50
CA GLU A 5 17.08 -5.08 13.42
C GLU A 5 17.93 -4.39 12.36
N VAL A 6 18.00 -5.12 11.24
CA VAL A 6 18.63 -4.82 9.97
C VAL A 6 18.36 -3.36 9.60
N HIS A 7 19.42 -2.56 9.45
CA HIS A 7 19.35 -1.29 8.75
C HIS A 7 19.70 -1.56 7.28
N PRO A 8 18.74 -1.55 6.33
CA PRO A 8 19.07 -1.44 4.92
C PRO A 8 19.50 0.01 4.60
N PRO A 9 20.27 0.22 3.51
CA PRO A 9 20.91 1.49 3.18
C PRO A 9 19.88 2.59 2.89
N ALA A 10 20.33 3.84 2.89
CA ALA A 10 19.57 5.10 2.85
C ALA A 10 18.53 5.23 1.71
N GLU A 11 17.45 4.46 1.77
CA GLU A 11 16.14 4.89 1.27
C GLU A 11 15.68 6.01 2.23
N SER A 12 15.47 7.20 1.70
CA SER A 12 14.91 8.29 2.50
C SER A 12 13.50 7.90 2.91
N TRP A 13 13.25 7.69 4.20
CA TRP A 13 11.92 7.34 4.71
C TRP A 13 11.11 8.60 4.96
N VAL A 14 9.85 8.62 4.52
CA VAL A 14 8.92 9.72 4.78
C VAL A 14 7.85 9.25 5.74
N GLU A 15 7.69 9.99 6.83
CA GLU A 15 6.64 9.76 7.82
C GLU A 15 5.28 10.14 7.23
N VAL A 16 4.31 9.24 7.40
CA VAL A 16 2.95 9.44 6.93
C VAL A 16 1.99 9.34 8.10
N PRO A 17 1.47 10.48 8.60
CA PRO A 17 0.49 10.47 9.69
C PRO A 17 -0.83 9.82 9.23
N GLY A 18 -1.55 9.20 10.17
CA GLY A 18 -2.88 8.59 9.93
C GLY A 18 -2.85 7.19 9.33
N VAL A 19 -1.73 6.74 8.76
CA VAL A 19 -1.59 5.36 8.26
C VAL A 19 -1.47 4.34 9.39
N SER A 20 -0.85 4.72 10.51
CA SER A 20 -0.69 3.84 11.67
C SER A 20 -1.98 3.58 12.44
N ASP A 21 -2.98 4.46 12.29
CA ASP A 21 -4.31 4.33 12.90
C ASP A 21 -5.35 3.72 11.92
N LEU A 22 -4.91 3.33 10.71
CA LEU A 22 -5.79 2.84 9.66
C LEU A 22 -6.47 1.53 10.09
N ALA A 23 -7.81 1.54 10.22
CA ALA A 23 -8.54 0.37 10.66
C ALA A 23 -8.61 -0.69 9.55
N GLN A 24 -8.85 -1.95 9.95
CA GLN A 24 -9.04 -3.04 9.00
C GLN A 24 -10.17 -2.72 8.02
N GLY A 25 -9.94 -2.95 6.73
CA GLY A 25 -10.92 -2.65 5.67
C GLY A 25 -10.84 -1.22 5.14
N GLU A 26 -10.00 -0.36 5.73
CA GLU A 26 -9.84 1.02 5.28
C GLU A 26 -8.71 1.18 4.26
N ILE A 27 -8.85 2.25 3.47
CA ILE A 27 -7.87 2.70 2.50
C ILE A 27 -7.68 4.20 2.69
N VAL A 28 -6.44 4.65 2.68
CA VAL A 28 -6.08 6.06 2.64
C VAL A 28 -5.11 6.31 1.50
N THR A 29 -5.31 7.40 0.77
CA THR A 29 -4.32 7.89 -0.19
C THR A 29 -3.48 8.97 0.49
N THR A 30 -2.16 8.84 0.37
CA THR A 30 -1.20 9.85 0.80
C THR A 30 -0.30 10.26 -0.35
N ARG A 31 0.40 11.38 -0.21
CA ARG A 31 1.40 11.83 -1.17
C ARG A 31 2.79 11.80 -0.56
N VAL A 32 3.70 11.05 -1.17
CA VAL A 32 5.07 10.85 -0.69
C VAL A 32 6.03 11.24 -1.81
N ALA A 33 6.87 12.26 -1.57
CA ALA A 33 7.78 12.88 -2.57
C ALA A 33 7.16 13.11 -3.96
N GLY A 34 5.90 13.55 -4.00
CA GLY A 34 5.21 13.86 -5.24
C GLY A 34 4.44 12.70 -5.86
N GLU A 35 4.64 11.45 -5.43
CA GLU A 35 3.88 10.27 -5.86
C GLU A 35 2.68 10.02 -4.94
N PHE A 36 1.54 9.64 -5.52
CA PHE A 36 0.38 9.19 -4.75
C PHE A 36 0.53 7.71 -4.38
N ILE A 37 0.38 7.42 -3.10
CA ILE A 37 0.47 6.08 -2.53
C ILE A 37 -0.88 5.75 -1.89
N ALA A 38 -1.48 4.64 -2.31
CA ALA A 38 -2.63 4.05 -1.66
C ALA A 38 -2.14 3.10 -0.57
N VAL A 39 -2.50 3.38 0.67
CA VAL A 39 -2.22 2.53 1.82
C VAL A 39 -3.51 1.91 2.28
N CYS A 40 -3.52 0.60 2.45
CA CYS A 40 -4.72 -0.14 2.82
C CYS A 40 -4.41 -1.16 3.92
N ASN A 41 -5.38 -1.39 4.80
CA ASN A 41 -5.26 -2.39 5.85
C ASN A 41 -6.12 -3.61 5.50
N ALA A 42 -5.49 -4.59 4.84
CA ALA A 42 -6.13 -5.83 4.45
C ALA A 42 -5.88 -6.90 5.51
N ASP A 43 -6.95 -7.39 6.13
CA ASP A 43 -6.90 -8.41 7.17
C ASP A 43 -5.99 -8.05 8.37
N GLY A 44 -5.94 -6.76 8.75
CA GLY A 44 -5.09 -6.30 9.86
C GLY A 44 -3.63 -6.03 9.46
N VAL A 45 -3.25 -6.29 8.20
CA VAL A 45 -1.92 -6.04 7.67
C VAL A 45 -1.94 -4.81 6.77
N VAL A 46 -1.29 -3.74 7.22
CA VAL A 46 -1.13 -2.51 6.45
C VAL A 46 -0.14 -2.73 5.32
N ARG A 47 -0.55 -2.40 4.09
CA ARG A 47 0.28 -2.47 2.88
C ARG A 47 0.17 -1.18 2.08
N ALA A 48 1.25 -0.81 1.41
CA ALA A 48 1.30 0.37 0.56
C ALA A 48 1.53 -0.01 -0.90
N PHE A 49 0.80 0.66 -1.79
CA PHE A 49 0.91 0.51 -3.24
C PHE A 49 0.93 1.88 -3.89
N ARG A 50 1.54 2.00 -5.07
CA ARG A 50 1.37 3.19 -5.90
C ARG A 50 -0.12 3.37 -6.21
N ASP A 51 -0.62 4.58 -6.09
CA ASP A 51 -2.03 4.91 -6.31
C ASP A 51 -2.38 4.97 -7.81
N GLU A 52 -2.17 3.86 -8.51
CA GLU A 52 -2.46 3.74 -9.93
C GLU A 52 -2.84 2.30 -10.25
N CYS A 53 -4.00 2.12 -10.88
CA CYS A 53 -4.43 0.83 -11.36
C CYS A 53 -3.64 0.43 -12.63
N PRO A 54 -2.96 -0.73 -12.67
CA PRO A 54 -2.20 -1.18 -13.85
C PRO A 54 -3.08 -1.52 -15.06
N GLN A 55 -4.41 -1.54 -14.89
CA GLN A 55 -5.36 -1.74 -15.99
C GLN A 55 -5.78 -0.43 -16.66
N CYS A 56 -6.26 0.53 -15.87
CA CYS A 56 -6.96 1.72 -16.37
C CYS A 56 -6.29 3.04 -15.96
N ALA A 57 -5.14 2.97 -15.28
CA ALA A 57 -4.38 4.10 -14.76
C ALA A 57 -5.14 5.03 -13.81
N LEU A 58 -6.34 4.64 -13.36
CA LEU A 58 -7.10 5.40 -12.37
C LEU A 58 -6.59 5.13 -10.95
N PRO A 59 -6.75 6.09 -10.02
CA PRO A 59 -6.39 5.91 -8.61
C PRO A 59 -7.07 4.68 -8.01
N ILE A 60 -6.28 3.81 -7.37
CA ILE A 60 -6.78 2.62 -6.68
C ILE A 60 -7.27 2.95 -5.26
N GLY A 61 -6.76 4.04 -4.67
CA GLY A 61 -7.11 4.50 -3.34
C GLY A 61 -8.55 5.01 -3.23
N GLY A 62 -9.15 5.47 -4.34
CA GLY A 62 -10.59 5.73 -4.43
C GLY A 62 -11.46 4.47 -4.58
N GLY A 63 -10.83 3.29 -4.56
CA GLY A 63 -11.47 1.99 -4.63
C GLY A 63 -12.12 1.55 -3.33
N ARG A 64 -12.41 0.25 -3.24
CA ARG A 64 -12.98 -0.37 -2.03
C ARG A 64 -12.20 -1.60 -1.62
N LEU A 65 -11.87 -1.71 -0.35
CA LEU A 65 -11.25 -2.89 0.23
C LEU A 65 -12.36 -3.77 0.82
N LEU A 66 -12.44 -5.02 0.37
CA LEU A 66 -13.39 -6.01 0.86
C LEU A 66 -12.60 -7.24 1.28
N GLY A 67 -12.39 -7.36 2.60
CA GLY A 67 -11.48 -8.36 3.17
C GLY A 67 -10.06 -8.14 2.64
N GLU A 68 -9.59 -9.09 1.84
CA GLU A 68 -8.24 -9.11 1.26
C GLU A 68 -8.17 -8.51 -0.15
N LEU A 69 -9.32 -8.18 -0.74
CA LEU A 69 -9.42 -7.75 -2.14
C LEU A 69 -9.63 -6.24 -2.24
N LEU A 70 -8.68 -5.57 -2.90
CA LEU A 70 -8.78 -4.16 -3.26
C LEU A 70 -9.39 -4.00 -4.65
N TRP A 71 -10.56 -3.38 -4.73
CA TRP A 71 -11.31 -3.19 -5.96
C TRP A 71 -11.07 -1.79 -6.52
N CYS A 72 -10.61 -1.71 -7.78
CA CYS A 72 -10.52 -0.44 -8.48
C CYS A 72 -11.90 0.17 -8.72
N ALA A 73 -12.09 1.44 -8.38
CA ALA A 73 -13.35 2.17 -8.65
C ALA A 73 -13.64 2.35 -10.14
N GLY A 74 -12.61 2.38 -10.99
CA GLY A 74 -12.76 2.59 -12.43
C GLY A 74 -13.09 1.33 -13.21
N CYS A 75 -12.19 0.34 -13.19
CA CYS A 75 -12.34 -0.88 -13.99
C CYS A 75 -12.91 -2.08 -13.22
N VAL A 76 -13.11 -1.95 -11.91
CA VAL A 76 -13.65 -3.01 -11.04
C VAL A 76 -12.80 -4.30 -11.13
N GLU A 77 -11.49 -4.15 -11.35
CA GLU A 77 -10.51 -5.21 -11.21
C GLU A 77 -10.22 -5.43 -9.72
N PRO A 78 -10.39 -6.64 -9.19
CA PRO A 78 -9.99 -6.98 -7.82
C PRO A 78 -8.52 -7.36 -7.77
N PHE A 79 -7.78 -6.77 -6.84
CA PHE A 79 -6.39 -7.08 -6.56
C PHE A 79 -6.25 -7.74 -5.19
N ASP A 80 -5.50 -8.84 -5.14
CA ASP A 80 -5.21 -9.60 -3.94
C ASP A 80 -4.09 -8.91 -3.15
N VAL A 81 -4.46 -8.20 -2.09
CA VAL A 81 -3.51 -7.42 -1.29
C VAL A 81 -2.48 -8.34 -0.59
N PRO A 82 -2.87 -9.48 0.01
CA PRO A 82 -1.95 -10.50 0.52
C PRO A 82 -0.93 -11.03 -0.48
N ALA A 83 -1.34 -11.29 -1.71
CA ALA A 83 -0.45 -11.76 -2.77
C ALA A 83 0.43 -10.64 -3.38
N GLY A 84 0.49 -9.46 -2.75
CA GLY A 84 1.25 -8.32 -3.25
C GLY A 84 0.57 -7.63 -4.42
N GLY A 85 -0.75 -7.50 -4.36
CA GLY A 85 -1.57 -6.75 -5.30
C GLY A 85 -1.74 -7.42 -6.66
N VAL A 86 -1.80 -8.75 -6.74
CA VAL A 86 -1.99 -9.48 -8.00
C VAL A 86 -3.47 -9.42 -8.42
N GLY A 87 -3.73 -9.12 -9.69
CA GLY A 87 -5.08 -9.07 -10.23
C GLY A 87 -5.75 -10.45 -10.22
N ARG A 88 -6.93 -10.55 -9.60
CA ARG A 88 -7.69 -11.81 -9.51
C ARG A 88 -8.41 -12.18 -10.80
N LYS A 89 -8.83 -11.21 -11.61
CA LYS A 89 -9.39 -11.52 -12.94
C LYS A 89 -8.28 -11.65 -13.97
N ARG A 90 -7.18 -10.89 -13.80
CA ARG A 90 -6.02 -10.90 -14.70
C ARG A 90 -4.72 -11.02 -13.91
N ALA A 91 -4.22 -12.24 -13.76
CA ALA A 91 -2.99 -12.54 -13.00
C ALA A 91 -1.72 -11.82 -13.50
N ARG A 92 -1.73 -11.35 -14.77
CA ARG A 92 -0.64 -10.53 -15.33
C ARG A 92 -0.58 -9.11 -14.77
N LEU A 93 -1.68 -8.63 -14.17
CA LEU A 93 -1.74 -7.31 -13.57
C LEU A 93 -1.23 -7.39 -12.14
N ARG A 94 -0.42 -6.41 -11.75
CA ARG A 94 0.09 -6.30 -10.39
C ARG A 94 0.19 -4.85 -9.97
N LEU A 95 -0.25 -4.54 -8.77
CA LEU A 95 -0.01 -3.24 -8.15
C LEU A 95 1.49 -3.08 -7.85
N THR A 96 1.99 -1.86 -8.01
CA THR A 96 3.37 -1.53 -7.65
C THR A 96 3.46 -1.36 -6.15
N ALA A 97 3.94 -2.40 -5.44
CA ALA A 97 4.12 -2.36 -4.00
C ALA A 97 5.18 -1.31 -3.60
N ARG A 98 4.96 -0.64 -2.47
CA ARG A 98 5.92 0.27 -1.85
C ARG A 98 6.31 -0.26 -0.48
N SER A 99 7.58 -0.03 -0.11
CA SER A 99 8.08 -0.41 1.21
C SER A 99 7.44 0.49 2.26
N LEU A 100 6.67 -0.13 3.16
CA LEU A 100 6.04 0.51 4.30
C LEU A 100 6.57 -0.15 5.57
N THR A 101 6.94 0.66 6.55
CA THR A 101 7.23 0.19 7.91
C THR A 101 6.40 0.97 8.92
N VAL A 102 5.98 0.30 9.98
CA VAL A 102 5.28 0.94 11.11
C VAL A 102 6.09 0.68 12.34
N SER A 103 6.61 1.74 12.97
CA SER A 103 7.44 1.64 14.16
C SER A 103 7.01 2.68 15.19
N GLY A 104 6.77 2.24 16.43
CA GLY A 104 6.39 3.13 17.54
C GLY A 104 5.10 3.92 17.32
N GLY A 105 4.17 3.43 16.49
CA GLY A 105 2.94 4.14 16.14
C GLY A 105 3.08 5.14 14.98
N THR A 106 4.26 5.21 14.34
CA THR A 106 4.47 6.04 13.14
C THR A 106 4.69 5.15 11.92
N ALA A 107 3.91 5.40 10.88
CA ALA A 107 4.07 4.77 9.58
C ALA A 107 5.07 5.55 8.73
N ARG A 108 5.97 4.83 8.05
CA ARG A 108 7.01 5.39 7.19
C ARG A 108 7.03 4.65 5.86
N ILE A 109 7.03 5.40 4.76
CA ILE A 109 7.14 4.85 3.41
C ILE A 109 8.52 5.19 2.86
N ALA A 110 9.18 4.19 2.27
CA ALA A 110 10.48 4.39 1.65
C ALA A 110 10.34 5.16 0.34
N LEU A 111 11.23 6.13 0.13
CA LEU A 111 11.41 6.78 -1.15
C LEU A 111 12.19 5.86 -2.08
N SER A 112 11.54 5.44 -3.15
CA SER A 112 12.25 4.81 -4.26
C SER A 112 13.04 5.91 -4.98
N ALA A 113 14.37 5.81 -4.92
CA ALA A 113 15.30 6.67 -5.63
C ALA A 113 15.23 6.45 -7.16
#